data_AF-A0A6A5AGB5-F1
#
_entry.id   AF-A0A6A5AGB5-F1
#
_cell.length_a   1.000
_cell.length_b   1.000
_cell.length_c   1.000
_cell.angle_alpha   90.00
_cell.angle_beta   90.00
_cell.angle_gamma   90.00
#
_symmetry.space_group_name_H-M   'P 1'
#
loop_
_entity.id
_entity.type
_entity.pdbx_description
1 polymer ?
#
loop_
_entity_poly.entity_id
_entity_poly.type
_entity_poly.pdbx_seq_one_letter_code
_entity_poly.pdbx_strand_id
1 'polypeptide(L)'
;MSSLRKSTCVAASVNVPLIYRLDMPAQETLPYAAAIAKMAELPHRRSPSAKIAVVSNVCHLIDDAVQRYYAIHPNPPPMDKLHIAADDLVSVLAYVLVVSDCPHLASHLALMDAFLPDRISAGEEAYSLTMLHTAVAHLRSSSVDSKN
;
A
#
# COMPACT_ATOMS: atom_id res chain seq x y z
N MET A 1 -3.59 -20.56 13.65
CA MET A 1 -3.70 -20.85 12.19
C MET A 1 -4.72 -19.96 11.44
N SER A 2 -5.19 -18.83 12.01
CA SER A 2 -6.32 -18.05 11.45
C SER A 2 -5.93 -16.76 10.73
N SER A 3 -4.64 -16.41 10.68
CA SER A 3 -4.18 -15.12 10.13
C SER A 3 -3.94 -15.19 8.61
N LEU A 4 -3.39 -16.30 8.09
CA LEU A 4 -3.04 -16.42 6.67
C LEU A 4 -4.25 -16.34 5.73
N ARG A 5 -5.43 -16.83 6.15
CA ARG A 5 -6.63 -16.79 5.31
C ARG A 5 -7.18 -15.39 5.10
N LYS A 6 -6.88 -14.43 6.00
CA LYS A 6 -7.30 -13.04 5.85
C LYS A 6 -6.47 -12.29 4.80
N SER A 7 -5.17 -12.57 4.72
CA SER A 7 -4.27 -11.85 3.80
C SER A 7 -4.58 -12.13 2.33
N THR A 8 -4.71 -13.39 1.93
CA THR A 8 -4.96 -13.74 0.52
C THR A 8 -6.37 -13.35 0.06
N CYS A 9 -7.37 -13.45 0.94
CA CYS A 9 -8.73 -13.03 0.60
C CYS A 9 -8.85 -11.51 0.45
N VAL A 10 -8.15 -10.74 1.28
CA VAL A 10 -8.15 -9.27 1.17
C VAL A 10 -7.43 -8.79 -0.09
N ALA A 11 -6.28 -9.40 -0.43
CA ALA A 11 -5.58 -9.08 -1.66
C ALA A 11 -6.45 -9.35 -2.90
N ALA A 12 -7.26 -10.42 -2.87
CA ALA A 12 -8.22 -10.70 -3.93
C ALA A 12 -9.37 -9.69 -3.98
N SER A 13 -9.94 -9.30 -2.84
CA SER A 13 -11.08 -8.37 -2.79
C SER A 13 -10.73 -6.95 -3.24
N VAL A 14 -9.47 -6.53 -3.07
CA VAL A 14 -8.99 -5.22 -3.52
C VAL A 14 -8.30 -5.26 -4.90
N ASN A 15 -8.53 -6.33 -5.67
CA ASN A 15 -8.03 -6.50 -7.04
C ASN A 15 -6.50 -6.44 -7.18
N VAL A 16 -5.74 -6.89 -6.18
CA VAL A 16 -4.27 -7.00 -6.31
C VAL A 16 -3.93 -8.03 -7.40
N PRO A 17 -3.13 -7.67 -8.42
CA PRO A 17 -2.69 -8.62 -9.45
C PRO A 17 -1.92 -9.81 -8.85
N LEU A 18 -2.04 -10.99 -9.48
CA LEU A 18 -1.41 -12.22 -8.97
C LEU A 18 0.11 -12.11 -8.79
N ILE A 19 0.78 -11.36 -9.67
CA ILE A 19 2.24 -11.14 -9.58
C ILE A 19 2.66 -10.36 -8.33
N TYR A 20 1.73 -9.65 -7.68
CA TYR A 20 1.94 -8.91 -6.43
C TYR A 20 1.27 -9.58 -5.22
N ARG A 21 0.70 -10.78 -5.39
CA ARG A 21 0.24 -11.62 -4.27
C ARG A 21 1.40 -12.50 -3.83
N LEU A 22 2.27 -11.94 -2.99
CA LEU A 22 3.48 -12.60 -2.55
C LEU A 22 3.14 -13.78 -1.61
N ASP A 23 3.25 -15.01 -2.10
CA ASP A 23 3.09 -16.23 -1.31
C ASP A 23 4.42 -16.57 -0.63
N MET A 24 4.75 -15.90 0.48
CA MET A 24 6.02 -16.12 1.17
C MET A 24 6.08 -17.54 1.78
N PRO A 25 6.96 -18.45 1.29
CA PRO A 25 6.90 -19.86 1.65
C PRO A 25 7.74 -20.23 2.89
N ALA A 26 8.53 -19.31 3.45
CA ALA A 26 9.59 -19.66 4.41
C ALA A 26 9.37 -19.21 5.86
N GLN A 27 8.34 -18.39 6.13
CA GLN A 27 7.98 -17.99 7.49
C GLN A 27 6.55 -17.49 7.44
N GLU A 28 5.74 -17.71 8.47
CA GLU A 28 4.34 -17.25 8.57
C GLU A 28 4.23 -15.71 8.66
N THR A 29 5.03 -14.98 7.89
CA THR A 29 5.10 -13.54 7.84
C THR A 29 4.13 -13.03 6.78
N LEU A 30 3.33 -12.06 7.20
CA LEU A 30 2.30 -11.48 6.39
C LEU A 30 2.93 -10.73 5.19
N PRO A 31 2.40 -10.86 3.95
CA PRO A 31 2.93 -10.15 2.79
C PRO A 31 2.96 -8.65 3.03
N TYR A 32 4.05 -7.98 2.63
CA TYR A 32 4.25 -6.54 2.85
C TYR A 32 4.31 -6.12 4.33
N ALA A 33 4.71 -7.02 5.25
CA ALA A 33 4.78 -6.75 6.69
C ALA A 33 5.50 -5.43 7.05
N ALA A 34 6.61 -5.12 6.38
CA ALA A 34 7.34 -3.87 6.62
C ALA A 34 6.52 -2.63 6.23
N ALA A 35 5.85 -2.67 5.08
CA ALA A 35 4.98 -1.59 4.61
C ALA A 35 3.75 -1.43 5.53
N ILE A 36 3.18 -2.53 6.00
CA ILE A 36 2.02 -2.53 6.91
C ILE A 36 2.39 -1.96 8.27
N ALA A 37 3.53 -2.38 8.83
CA ALA A 37 4.05 -1.82 10.07
C ALA A 37 4.34 -0.32 9.92
N LYS A 38 4.91 0.10 8.79
CA LYS A 38 5.18 1.51 8.50
C LYS A 38 3.88 2.32 8.40
N MET A 39 2.86 1.82 7.72
CA MET A 39 1.55 2.47 7.62
C MET A 39 0.89 2.63 8.99
N ALA A 40 1.03 1.66 9.89
CA ALA A 40 0.51 1.73 11.26
C ALA A 40 1.17 2.84 12.12
N GLU A 41 2.32 3.38 11.70
CA GLU A 41 2.95 4.54 12.35
C GLU A 41 2.26 5.86 12.00
N LEU A 42 1.47 5.92 10.92
CA LEU A 42 0.86 7.16 10.39
C LEU A 42 0.05 7.94 11.44
N PRO A 43 -0.81 7.33 12.27
CA PRO A 43 -1.54 8.04 13.33
C PRO A 43 -0.63 8.68 14.38
N HIS A 44 0.53 8.08 14.63
CA HIS A 44 1.49 8.52 15.66
C HIS A 44 2.33 9.72 15.21
N ARG A 45 2.34 10.06 13.92
CA ARG A 45 3.06 11.22 13.40
C ARG A 45 2.29 12.51 13.68
N ARG A 46 2.96 13.49 14.27
CA ARG A 46 2.36 14.78 14.68
C ARG A 46 2.37 15.84 13.58
N SER A 47 3.32 15.81 12.65
CA SER A 47 3.37 16.76 11.54
C SER A 47 2.77 16.16 10.26
N PRO A 48 2.07 16.96 9.44
CA PRO A 48 1.57 16.53 8.14
C PRO A 48 2.69 16.04 7.21
N SER A 49 3.82 16.75 7.17
CA SER A 49 5.00 16.35 6.39
C SER A 49 5.54 14.98 6.79
N ALA A 50 5.57 14.66 8.08
CA ALA A 50 5.98 13.34 8.55
C ALA A 50 4.97 12.25 8.18
N LYS A 51 3.66 12.57 8.09
CA LYS A 51 2.65 11.62 7.60
C LYS A 51 2.85 11.33 6.11
N ILE A 52 3.09 12.36 5.29
CA ILE A 52 3.38 12.18 3.86
C ILE A 52 4.66 11.34 3.65
N ALA A 53 5.71 11.60 4.44
CA ALA A 53 6.93 10.81 4.40
C ALA A 53 6.69 9.33 4.79
N VAL A 54 5.76 9.04 5.70
CA VAL A 54 5.34 7.66 5.99
C VAL A 54 4.73 7.02 4.75
N VAL A 55 3.83 7.73 4.04
CA VAL A 55 3.17 7.21 2.83
C VAL A 55 4.19 6.95 1.71
N SER A 56 5.08 7.90 1.42
CA SER A 56 6.17 7.71 0.44
C SER A 56 7.04 6.50 0.79
N ASN A 57 7.41 6.33 2.07
CA ASN A 57 8.19 5.18 2.51
C ASN A 57 7.41 3.87 2.37
N VAL A 58 6.09 3.86 2.61
CA VAL A 58 5.26 2.68 2.35
C VAL A 58 5.30 2.28 0.88
N CYS A 59 5.18 3.23 -0.06
CA CYS A 59 5.27 2.94 -1.49
C CYS A 59 6.62 2.26 -1.85
N HIS A 60 7.73 2.79 -1.34
CA HIS A 60 9.05 2.20 -1.54
C HIS A 60 9.18 0.80 -0.93
N LEU A 61 8.66 0.60 0.29
CA LEU A 61 8.66 -0.70 0.95
C LEU A 61 7.83 -1.75 0.21
N ILE A 62 6.80 -1.33 -0.52
CA ILE A 62 6.03 -2.22 -1.39
C ILE A 62 6.89 -2.69 -2.56
N ASP A 63 7.53 -1.77 -3.30
CA ASP A 63 8.41 -2.11 -4.43
C ASP A 63 9.56 -3.02 -3.99
N ASP A 64 10.21 -2.66 -2.88
CA ASP A 64 11.32 -3.39 -2.29
C ASP A 64 10.89 -4.80 -1.80
N ALA A 65 9.67 -4.96 -1.29
CA ALA A 65 9.13 -6.27 -0.95
C ALA A 65 8.94 -7.17 -2.19
N VAL A 66 8.45 -6.61 -3.31
CA VAL A 66 8.31 -7.33 -4.58
C VAL A 66 9.68 -7.74 -5.12
N GLN A 67 10.64 -6.82 -5.14
CA GLN A 67 12.00 -7.10 -5.60
C GLN A 67 12.67 -8.19 -4.78
N ARG A 68 12.60 -8.13 -3.43
CA ARG A 68 13.16 -9.16 -2.55
C ARG A 68 12.51 -10.52 -2.75
N TYR A 69 11.18 -10.56 -2.89
CA TYR A 69 10.46 -11.81 -3.12
C TYR A 69 10.91 -12.48 -4.41
N TYR A 70 11.07 -11.70 -5.48
CA TYR A 70 11.48 -12.24 -6.78
C TYR A 70 12.98 -12.49 -6.92
N ALA A 71 13.83 -11.82 -6.14
CA ALA A 71 15.28 -12.05 -6.13
C ALA A 71 15.67 -13.48 -5.74
N ILE A 72 14.84 -14.15 -4.93
CA ILE A 72 15.04 -15.54 -4.49
C ILE A 72 14.07 -16.53 -5.15
N HIS A 73 13.20 -16.06 -6.05
CA HIS A 73 12.23 -16.93 -6.70
C HIS A 73 12.89 -17.78 -7.81
N PRO A 74 12.51 -19.05 -7.94
CA PRO A 74 13.09 -19.94 -8.95
C PRO A 74 12.73 -19.56 -10.40
N ASN A 75 11.65 -18.80 -10.60
CA ASN A 75 11.23 -18.33 -11.92
C ASN A 75 10.64 -16.90 -11.80
N PRO A 76 11.48 -15.87 -11.70
CA PRO A 76 11.00 -14.50 -11.59
C PRO A 76 10.41 -14.01 -12.92
N PRO A 77 9.40 -13.13 -12.89
CA PRO A 77 8.92 -12.46 -14.10
C PRO A 77 10.03 -11.54 -14.67
N PRO A 78 9.90 -11.08 -15.93
CA PRO A 78 10.83 -10.13 -16.53
C PRO A 78 11.03 -8.88 -15.65
N MET A 79 12.26 -8.32 -15.63
CA MET A 79 12.59 -7.14 -14.81
C MET A 79 11.64 -5.96 -15.03
N ASP A 80 11.18 -5.75 -16.27
CA ASP A 80 10.25 -4.68 -16.61
C ASP A 80 8.88 -4.81 -15.88
N LYS A 81 8.53 -6.02 -15.42
CA LYS A 81 7.32 -6.30 -14.64
C LYS A 81 7.57 -6.31 -13.12
N LEU A 82 8.82 -6.21 -12.68
CA LEU A 82 9.17 -6.09 -11.26
C LEU A 82 8.99 -4.65 -10.77
N HIS A 83 9.07 -3.66 -11.66
CA HIS A 83 8.66 -2.31 -11.38
C HIS A 83 7.13 -2.23 -11.38
N ILE A 84 6.56 -1.80 -10.25
CA ILE A 84 5.11 -1.74 -10.09
C ILE A 84 4.58 -0.52 -10.85
N ALA A 85 3.62 -0.75 -11.75
CA ALA A 85 2.91 0.34 -12.42
C ALA A 85 2.02 1.11 -11.42
N ALA A 86 1.71 2.37 -11.70
CA ALA A 86 0.91 3.20 -10.78
C ALA A 86 -0.42 2.53 -10.41
N ASP A 87 -1.17 2.01 -11.38
CA ASP A 87 -2.46 1.35 -11.15
C ASP A 87 -2.35 0.09 -10.26
N ASP A 88 -1.27 -0.67 -10.43
CA ASP A 88 -1.02 -1.86 -9.63
C ASP A 88 -0.58 -1.48 -8.21
N LEU A 89 0.22 -0.42 -8.07
CA LEU A 89 0.65 0.12 -6.79
C LEU A 89 -0.55 0.63 -5.98
N VAL A 90 -1.55 1.24 -6.62
CA VAL A 90 -2.82 1.62 -5.97
C VAL A 90 -3.48 0.40 -5.31
N SER A 91 -3.57 -0.72 -6.03
CA SER A 91 -4.24 -1.93 -5.54
C SER A 91 -3.46 -2.57 -4.39
N VAL A 92 -2.12 -2.61 -4.47
CA VAL A 92 -1.27 -3.13 -3.39
C VAL A 92 -1.30 -2.19 -2.17
N LEU A 93 -1.28 -0.88 -2.37
CA LEU A 93 -1.39 0.11 -1.30
C LEU A 93 -2.76 0.01 -0.61
N ALA A 94 -3.84 -0.23 -1.36
CA ALA A 94 -5.17 -0.49 -0.83
C ALA A 94 -5.18 -1.75 0.08
N TYR A 95 -4.52 -2.83 -0.33
CA TYR A 95 -4.31 -4.00 0.53
C TYR A 95 -3.57 -3.63 1.82
N VAL A 96 -2.45 -2.91 1.73
CA VAL A 96 -1.65 -2.49 2.89
C VAL A 96 -2.48 -1.65 3.85
N LEU A 97 -3.30 -0.72 3.34
CA LEU A 97 -4.20 0.11 4.15
C LEU A 97 -5.20 -0.74 4.94
N VAL A 98 -5.88 -1.68 4.27
CA VAL A 98 -6.88 -2.56 4.92
C VAL A 98 -6.23 -3.41 6.01
N VAL A 99 -5.06 -3.98 5.74
CA VAL A 99 -4.39 -4.86 6.71
C VAL A 99 -3.73 -4.09 7.85
N SER A 100 -3.27 -2.85 7.59
CA SER A 100 -2.68 -1.98 8.62
C SER A 100 -3.70 -1.43 9.63
N ASP A 101 -5.00 -1.48 9.29
CA ASP A 101 -6.10 -0.98 10.11
C ASP A 101 -5.86 0.43 10.64
N CYS A 102 -5.47 1.36 9.75
CA CYS A 102 -5.12 2.72 10.14
C CYS A 102 -6.36 3.51 10.63
N PRO A 103 -6.47 3.86 11.92
CA PRO A 103 -7.61 4.59 12.45
C PRO A 103 -7.67 6.02 11.90
N HIS A 104 -8.89 6.53 11.74
CA HIS A 104 -9.17 7.91 11.31
C HIS A 104 -8.44 8.34 10.02
N LEU A 105 -8.22 7.42 9.07
CA LEU A 105 -7.50 7.68 7.82
C LEU A 105 -8.04 8.91 7.06
N ALA A 106 -9.36 9.10 7.00
CA ALA A 106 -9.98 10.26 6.36
C ALA A 106 -9.58 11.60 7.01
N SER A 107 -9.48 11.64 8.34
CA SER A 107 -9.02 12.83 9.06
C SER A 107 -7.54 13.11 8.81
N HIS A 108 -6.72 12.06 8.74
CA HIS A 108 -5.31 12.18 8.40
C HIS A 108 -5.09 12.70 6.98
N LEU A 109 -5.88 12.21 6.01
CA LEU A 109 -5.88 12.69 4.64
C LEU A 109 -6.21 14.18 4.56
N ALA A 110 -7.32 14.60 5.16
CA ALA A 110 -7.72 16.02 5.17
C ALA A 110 -6.64 16.93 5.79
N LEU A 111 -5.95 16.45 6.83
CA LEU A 111 -4.84 17.18 7.46
C LEU A 111 -3.61 17.27 6.55
N MET A 112 -3.30 16.22 5.79
CA MET A 112 -2.20 16.24 4.80
C MET A 112 -2.53 17.17 3.63
N ASP A 113 -3.77 17.14 3.13
CA ASP A 113 -4.24 18.01 2.04
C ASP A 113 -4.17 19.49 2.42
N ALA A 114 -4.60 19.83 3.64
CA ALA A 114 -4.57 21.21 4.12
C ALA A 114 -3.15 21.76 4.31
N PHE A 115 -2.13 20.90 4.39
CA PHE A 115 -0.75 21.32 4.63
C PHE A 115 0.09 21.43 3.35
N LEU A 116 -0.33 20.86 2.22
CA LEU A 116 0.38 20.98 0.95
C LEU A 116 0.29 22.43 0.44
N PRO A 117 1.35 23.25 0.56
CA PRO A 117 1.37 24.55 -0.09
C PRO A 117 1.66 24.36 -1.59
N ASP A 118 1.26 25.31 -2.43
CA ASP A 118 1.46 25.29 -3.90
C ASP A 118 2.89 24.95 -4.36
N ARG A 119 3.88 25.08 -3.46
CA ARG A 119 5.31 24.81 -3.66
C ARG A 119 5.70 23.32 -3.63
N ILE A 120 4.86 22.47 -3.02
CA ILE A 120 5.04 21.00 -2.97
C ILE A 120 4.18 20.32 -4.05
N SER A 121 3.49 21.11 -4.89
CA SER A 121 2.60 20.61 -5.95
C SER A 121 3.29 19.78 -7.04
N ALA A 122 4.63 19.67 -7.03
CA ALA A 122 5.40 18.82 -7.91
C ALA A 122 6.53 18.13 -7.13
N GLY A 123 6.46 16.80 -7.04
CA GLY A 123 7.43 16.01 -6.29
C GLY A 123 6.90 14.63 -5.89
N GLU A 124 7.73 13.89 -5.18
CA GLU A 124 7.41 12.55 -4.70
C GLU A 124 6.32 12.58 -3.60
N GLU A 125 6.28 13.66 -2.83
CA GLU A 125 5.26 13.91 -1.80
C GLU A 125 3.86 14.05 -2.40
N ALA A 126 3.74 14.80 -3.49
CA ALA A 126 2.48 14.97 -4.22
C ALA A 126 2.05 13.65 -4.89
N TYR A 127 3.02 12.92 -5.47
CA TYR A 127 2.76 11.62 -6.05
C TYR A 127 2.24 10.62 -5.00
N SER A 128 2.97 10.44 -3.90
CA SER A 128 2.60 9.49 -2.84
C SER A 128 1.25 9.81 -2.20
N LEU A 129 0.92 11.11 -2.00
CA LEU A 129 -0.40 11.48 -1.51
C LEU A 129 -1.50 11.22 -2.55
N THR A 130 -1.25 11.49 -3.83
CA THR A 130 -2.19 11.16 -4.91
C THR A 130 -2.44 9.66 -4.96
N MET A 131 -1.39 8.83 -4.85
CA MET A 131 -1.51 7.38 -4.79
C MET A 131 -2.33 6.92 -3.59
N LEU A 132 -2.17 7.56 -2.43
CA LEU A 132 -2.99 7.27 -1.26
C LEU A 132 -4.48 7.62 -1.47
N HIS A 133 -4.77 8.79 -2.07
CA HIS A 133 -6.14 9.18 -2.41
C HIS A 133 -6.78 8.18 -3.37
N THR A 134 -6.06 7.80 -4.42
CA THR A 134 -6.54 6.81 -5.39
C THR A 134 -6.75 5.45 -4.74
N ALA A 135 -5.87 5.01 -3.84
CA ALA A 135 -6.03 3.76 -3.09
C ALA A 135 -7.27 3.78 -2.20
N VAL A 136 -7.54 4.89 -1.51
CA VAL A 136 -8.76 5.02 -0.69
C VAL A 136 -10.02 5.09 -1.58
N ALA A 137 -9.96 5.75 -2.73
CA ALA A 137 -11.05 5.74 -3.70
C ALA A 137 -11.32 4.32 -4.24
N HIS A 138 -10.25 3.57 -4.54
CA HIS A 138 -10.31 2.17 -4.97
C HIS A 138 -10.91 1.24 -3.91
N LEU A 139 -10.61 1.47 -2.63
CA LEU A 139 -11.25 0.74 -1.52
C LEU A 139 -12.75 1.01 -1.44
N ARG A 140 -13.17 2.25 -1.73
CA ARG A 140 -14.59 2.62 -1.75
C ARG A 140 -15.32 1.95 -2.92
N SER A 141 -14.72 1.90 -4.12
CA SER A 141 -15.33 1.22 -5.27
C SER A 141 -15.42 -0.29 -5.07
N SER A 142 -14.33 -0.93 -4.66
CA SER A 142 -14.29 -2.39 -4.40
C SER A 142 -15.24 -2.84 -3.28
N SER A 143 -15.55 -1.98 -2.31
CA SER A 143 -16.55 -2.27 -1.27
C SER A 143 -17.99 -2.20 -1.78
N VAL A 144 -18.27 -1.43 -2.84
CA VAL A 144 -19.62 -1.29 -3.43
C VAL A 144 -20.00 -2.54 -4.22
N ASP A 145 -19.05 -3.19 -4.87
CA ASP A 145 -19.30 -4.40 -5.67
C ASP A 145 -19.62 -5.66 -4.84
N SER A 146 -19.31 -5.67 -3.54
CA SER A 146 -19.65 -6.80 -2.63
C SER A 146 -21.11 -6.80 -2.13
N LYS A 147 -21.94 -5.84 -2.54
CA LYS A 147 -23.31 -5.66 -2.02
C LYS A 147 -24.44 -5.98 -3.01
N ASN A 148 -24.14 -6.55 -4.17
CA ASN A 148 -25.14 -6.93 -5.17
C ASN A 148 -25.15 -8.43 -5.47
#